data_AF-A0A2N2I3W0-F1
#
_entry.id   AF-A0A2N2I3W0-F1
#
_cell.length_a   1.000
_cell.length_b   1.000
_cell.length_c   1.000
_cell.angle_alpha   90.00
_cell.angle_beta   90.00
_cell.angle_gamma   90.00
#
_symmetry.space_group_name_H-M   'P 1'
#
loop_
_entity.id
_entity.type
_entity.pdbx_description
1 polymer ?
#
loop_
_entity_poly.entity_id
_entity_poly.type
_entity_poly.pdbx_seq_one_letter_code
_entity_poly.pdbx_strand_id
1 'polypeptide(L)'
;MYENEYTSVNGGRTLYLRVVFNPIEPGKNPTGVIATLEDITEAKMAEAALRESEMRHRVIFEKSPLGLARFDREGVITDCNQRYMEIMGATRETLIGFDALRRCTPEMRERIGAALAGEPSVYEGEFTSVTGGRTFFMRAAFNPLESGRPSSGVIATVEDITERKTIEREVRANLEELERFSRLVVGREERMMQLKKEVNDFLVALGDDPKYKIVE
;
A
#
# COMPACT_ATOMS: atom_id res chain seq x y z
N MET A 1 27.50 -29.11 26.83
CA MET A 1 26.54 -29.35 25.73
C MET A 1 27.03 -28.54 24.55
N TYR A 2 27.22 -29.16 23.39
CA TYR A 2 27.72 -28.52 22.18
C TYR A 2 26.76 -28.81 21.02
N GLU A 3 26.29 -27.77 20.34
CA GLU A 3 25.51 -27.88 19.11
C GLU A 3 26.38 -27.37 17.98
N ASN A 4 26.66 -28.20 16.97
CA ASN A 4 27.41 -27.76 15.80
C ASN A 4 26.99 -28.55 14.56
N GLU A 5 27.41 -28.06 13.41
CA GLU A 5 27.29 -28.77 12.14
C GLU A 5 28.42 -29.82 12.03
N TYR A 6 28.06 -31.05 11.69
CA TYR A 6 28.99 -32.16 11.53
C TYR A 6 28.80 -32.79 10.16
N THR A 7 29.87 -32.84 9.38
CA THR A 7 29.92 -33.55 8.10
C THR A 7 30.57 -34.91 8.28
N SER A 8 29.95 -35.97 7.76
CA SER A 8 30.54 -37.31 7.80
C SER A 8 31.85 -37.37 7.01
N VAL A 9 32.90 -37.85 7.68
CA VAL A 9 34.24 -38.05 7.09
C VAL A 9 34.29 -39.08 5.95
N ASN A 10 33.26 -39.93 5.82
CA ASN A 10 33.15 -40.92 4.75
C ASN A 10 32.35 -40.42 3.53
N GLY A 11 32.19 -39.09 3.39
CA GLY A 11 31.42 -38.48 2.29
C GLY A 11 29.90 -38.56 2.46
N GLY A 12 29.42 -38.77 3.69
CA GLY A 12 28.00 -38.84 4.02
C GLY A 12 27.35 -37.45 4.25
N ARG A 13 26.06 -37.49 4.61
CA ARG A 13 25.20 -36.32 4.88
C ARG A 13 25.76 -35.42 5.98
N THR A 14 25.59 -34.11 5.83
CA THR A 14 25.84 -33.12 6.88
C THR A 14 24.62 -33.02 7.81
N LEU A 15 24.85 -33.08 9.11
CA LEU A 15 23.81 -33.04 10.14
C LEU A 15 24.19 -32.02 11.22
N TYR A 16 23.19 -31.38 11.80
CA TYR A 16 23.38 -30.67 13.06
C TYR A 16 23.26 -31.68 14.18
N LEU A 17 24.30 -31.79 15.01
CA LEU A 17 24.29 -32.68 16.17
C LEU A 17 24.40 -31.88 17.45
N ARG A 18 23.56 -32.23 18.42
CA ARG A 18 23.76 -31.86 19.82
C ARG A 18 24.51 -32.98 20.51
N VAL A 19 25.68 -32.64 21.05
CA VAL A 19 26.57 -33.59 21.71
C VAL A 19 26.75 -33.21 23.18
N VAL A 20 26.52 -34.17 24.06
CA VAL A 20 26.77 -34.04 25.50
C VAL A 20 27.72 -35.15 25.92
N PHE A 21 28.82 -34.76 26.57
CA PHE A 21 29.81 -35.68 27.12
C PHE A 21 29.64 -35.73 28.64
N ASN A 22 29.35 -36.91 29.17
CA ASN A 22 29.20 -37.16 30.60
C ASN A 22 30.31 -38.10 31.07
N PRO A 23 31.14 -37.70 32.05
CA PRO A 23 32.20 -38.57 32.57
C PRO A 23 31.61 -39.75 33.36
N ILE A 24 32.26 -40.90 33.26
CA ILE A 24 31.97 -42.04 34.13
C ILE A 24 32.77 -41.84 35.43
N GLU A 25 32.09 -41.94 36.58
CA GLU A 25 32.57 -41.53 37.92
C GLU A 25 32.94 -40.04 38.05
N PRO A 26 31.95 -39.12 38.03
CA PRO A 26 32.20 -37.69 38.24
C PRO A 26 32.82 -37.44 39.63
N GLY A 27 34.00 -36.79 39.67
CA GLY A 27 34.67 -36.40 40.93
C GLY A 27 35.92 -37.21 41.31
N LYS A 28 36.30 -38.23 40.53
CA LYS A 28 37.63 -38.87 40.57
C LYS A 28 38.40 -38.59 39.27
N ASN A 29 39.55 -39.24 39.06
CA ASN A 29 40.16 -39.32 37.73
C ASN A 29 39.23 -40.13 36.80
N PRO A 30 38.54 -39.50 35.83
CA PRO A 30 37.56 -40.18 35.00
C PRO A 30 38.23 -41.24 34.13
N THR A 31 37.68 -42.46 34.13
CA THR A 31 38.21 -43.61 33.38
C THR A 31 37.52 -43.79 32.02
N GLY A 32 36.48 -43.03 31.75
CA GLY A 32 35.74 -43.07 30.49
C GLY A 32 34.72 -41.94 30.36
N VAL A 33 34.11 -41.83 29.17
CA VAL A 33 33.09 -40.83 28.84
C VAL A 33 31.93 -41.51 28.12
N ILE A 34 30.71 -41.11 28.45
CA ILE A 34 29.51 -41.42 27.69
C ILE A 34 29.17 -40.18 26.86
N ALA A 35 29.11 -40.34 25.54
CA ALA A 35 28.67 -39.30 24.62
C ALA A 35 27.24 -39.59 24.17
N THR A 36 26.34 -38.62 24.32
CA THR A 36 25.01 -38.64 23.70
C THR A 36 25.05 -37.76 22.47
N LEU A 37 24.65 -38.30 21.32
CA LEU A 37 24.50 -37.56 20.06
C LEU A 37 23.03 -37.55 19.68
N GLU A 38 22.47 -36.36 19.51
CA GLU A 38 21.11 -36.15 19.05
C GLU A 38 21.17 -35.42 17.70
N ASP A 39 20.51 -35.98 16.69
CA ASP A 39 20.31 -35.29 15.42
C ASP A 39 19.24 -34.20 15.60
N ILE A 40 19.67 -32.95 15.48
CA ILE A 40 18.83 -31.76 15.60
C ILE A 40 18.67 -31.04 14.26
N THR A 41 18.99 -31.71 13.14
CA THR A 41 18.96 -31.12 11.80
C THR A 41 17.57 -30.62 11.44
N GLU A 42 16.53 -31.41 11.69
CA GLU A 42 15.15 -31.00 11.38
C GLU A 42 14.73 -29.77 12.19
N ALA A 43 15.07 -29.73 13.48
CA ALA A 43 14.76 -28.59 14.35
C ALA A 43 15.47 -27.32 13.89
N LYS A 44 16.77 -27.39 13.56
CA LYS A 44 17.54 -26.25 13.05
C LYS A 44 17.05 -25.76 11.70
N MET A 45 16.67 -26.66 10.80
CA MET A 45 16.12 -26.29 9.49
C MET A 45 14.74 -25.63 9.63
N ALA A 46 13.89 -26.14 10.50
CA ALA A 46 12.59 -25.53 10.79
C ALA A 46 12.73 -24.14 11.43
N GLU A 47 13.67 -23.98 12.37
CA GLU A 47 13.99 -22.69 12.99
C GLU A 47 14.51 -21.68 11.95
N ALA A 48 15.44 -22.09 11.09
CA ALA A 48 15.98 -21.25 10.04
C ALA A 48 14.91 -20.82 9.04
N ALA A 49 14.05 -21.75 8.61
CA ALA A 49 12.93 -21.46 7.69
C ALA A 49 11.92 -20.50 8.32
N LEU A 50 11.58 -20.68 9.61
CA LEU A 50 10.70 -19.76 10.33
C LEU A 50 11.31 -18.36 10.40
N ARG A 51 12.58 -18.26 10.81
CA ARG A 51 13.31 -17.00 10.92
C ARG A 51 13.39 -16.28 9.58
N GLU A 52 13.65 -17.01 8.49
CA GLU A 52 13.67 -16.46 7.15
C GLU A 52 12.30 -15.92 6.72
N SER A 53 11.23 -16.67 7.01
CA SER A 53 9.86 -16.25 6.74
C SER A 53 9.49 -14.97 7.52
N GLU A 54 9.80 -14.92 8.81
CA GLU A 54 9.56 -13.74 9.66
C GLU A 54 10.33 -12.52 9.18
N MET A 55 11.60 -12.68 8.81
CA MET A 55 12.40 -11.59 8.24
C MET A 55 11.79 -11.10 6.93
N ARG A 56 11.38 -12.01 6.04
CA ARG A 56 10.75 -11.68 4.77
C ARG A 56 9.45 -10.90 4.97
N HIS A 57 8.58 -11.35 5.87
CA HIS A 57 7.34 -10.65 6.20
C HIS A 57 7.61 -9.27 6.79
N ARG A 58 8.55 -9.15 7.72
CA ARG A 58 8.94 -7.86 8.31
C ARG A 58 9.47 -6.89 7.26
N VAL A 59 10.30 -7.36 6.34
CA VAL A 59 10.83 -6.51 5.25
C VAL A 59 9.69 -6.03 4.34
N ILE A 60 8.78 -6.92 3.93
CA ILE A 60 7.64 -6.53 3.08
C ILE A 60 6.77 -5.49 3.80
N PHE A 61 6.48 -5.72 5.08
CA PHE A 61 5.67 -4.82 5.89
C PHE A 61 6.32 -3.43 6.02
N GLU A 62 7.59 -3.38 6.43
CA GLU A 62 8.31 -2.11 6.69
C GLU A 62 8.72 -1.36 5.43
N LYS A 63 9.00 -2.07 4.33
CA LYS A 63 9.45 -1.47 3.05
C LYS A 63 8.33 -1.29 2.04
N SER A 64 7.08 -1.57 2.41
CA SER A 64 5.92 -1.32 1.55
C SER A 64 5.82 0.17 1.18
N PRO A 65 5.59 0.52 -0.11
CA PRO A 65 5.33 1.90 -0.52
C PRO A 65 3.96 2.42 -0.06
N LEU A 66 3.08 1.50 0.38
CA LEU A 66 1.78 1.79 0.96
C LEU A 66 1.87 1.76 2.49
N GLY A 67 1.04 2.59 3.12
CA GLY A 67 0.84 2.54 4.56
C GLY A 67 0.09 1.28 4.94
N LEU A 68 0.66 0.48 5.83
CA LEU A 68 0.03 -0.73 6.36
C LEU A 68 -0.23 -0.54 7.84
N ALA A 69 -1.45 -0.88 8.27
CA ALA A 69 -1.82 -0.94 9.68
C ALA A 69 -2.66 -2.18 9.97
N ARG A 70 -2.47 -2.75 11.14
CA ARG A 70 -3.24 -3.88 11.65
C ARG A 70 -4.14 -3.41 12.78
N PHE A 71 -5.40 -3.81 12.70
CA PHE A 71 -6.43 -3.57 13.70
C PHE A 71 -6.77 -4.92 14.37
N ASP A 72 -7.01 -4.92 15.67
CA ASP A 72 -7.65 -6.05 16.34
C ASP A 72 -9.17 -6.05 16.11
N ARG A 73 -9.86 -7.03 16.70
CA ARG A 73 -11.32 -7.20 16.58
C ARG A 73 -12.12 -6.06 17.21
N GLU A 74 -11.51 -5.29 18.11
CA GLU A 74 -12.09 -4.10 18.72
C GLU A 74 -11.83 -2.83 17.89
N GLY A 75 -11.12 -2.95 16.76
CA GLY A 75 -10.78 -1.84 15.88
C GLY A 75 -9.66 -0.95 16.42
N VAL A 76 -8.84 -1.49 17.31
CA VAL A 76 -7.67 -0.81 17.87
C VAL A 76 -6.45 -1.14 17.02
N ILE A 77 -5.66 -0.12 16.68
CA ILE A 77 -4.42 -0.33 15.92
C ILE A 77 -3.39 -1.05 16.80
N THR A 78 -2.97 -2.24 16.37
CA THR A 78 -2.00 -3.10 17.06
C THR A 78 -0.61 -3.04 16.43
N ASP A 79 -0.52 -2.71 15.14
CA ASP A 79 0.74 -2.54 14.44
C ASP A 79 0.58 -1.59 13.25
N CYS A 80 1.65 -0.93 12.84
CA CYS A 80 1.71 -0.15 11.62
C CYS A 80 3.16 -0.03 11.10
N ASN A 81 3.31 0.10 9.78
CA ASN A 81 4.62 0.31 9.17
C ASN A 81 5.02 1.79 9.16
N GLN A 82 6.31 2.04 8.88
CA GLN A 82 6.84 3.40 8.76
C GLN A 82 6.02 4.29 7.80
N ARG A 83 5.61 3.73 6.65
CA ARG A 83 4.88 4.49 5.65
C ARG A 83 3.50 4.96 6.12
N TYR A 84 2.80 4.15 6.92
CA TYR A 84 1.52 4.53 7.50
C TYR A 84 1.66 5.72 8.46
N MET A 85 2.71 5.72 9.28
CA MET A 85 3.03 6.82 10.20
C MET A 85 3.25 8.13 9.45
N GLU A 86 4.03 8.09 8.36
CA GLU A 86 4.28 9.24 7.49
C GLU A 86 2.99 9.78 6.86
N ILE A 87 2.16 8.89 6.30
CA ILE A 87 0.89 9.28 5.68
C ILE A 87 -0.05 9.92 6.71
N MET A 88 -0.15 9.32 7.90
CA MET A 88 -1.00 9.82 8.97
C MET A 88 -0.43 11.06 9.68
N GLY A 89 0.83 11.41 9.45
CA GLY A 89 1.52 12.50 10.13
C GLY A 89 1.67 12.29 11.64
N ALA A 90 1.76 11.03 12.07
CA ALA A 90 1.69 10.64 13.48
C ALA A 90 2.84 9.69 13.84
N THR A 91 3.15 9.59 15.14
CA THR A 91 4.19 8.67 15.64
C THR A 91 3.59 7.31 15.98
N ARG A 92 4.45 6.28 16.06
CA ARG A 92 4.02 4.93 16.42
C ARG A 92 3.29 4.92 17.75
N GLU A 93 3.81 5.65 18.73
CA GLU A 93 3.31 5.74 20.09
C GLU A 93 1.90 6.33 20.15
N THR A 94 1.58 7.25 19.22
CA THR A 94 0.23 7.83 19.13
C THR A 94 -0.76 6.96 18.35
N LEU A 95 -0.26 6.08 17.49
CA LEU A 95 -1.07 5.22 16.63
C LEU A 95 -1.37 3.88 17.29
N ILE A 96 -0.39 3.22 17.90
CA ILE A 96 -0.61 1.95 18.59
C ILE A 96 -1.54 2.17 19.79
N GLY A 97 -2.60 1.37 19.90
CA GLY A 97 -3.64 1.55 20.91
C GLY A 97 -4.72 2.56 20.52
N PHE A 98 -4.65 3.18 19.33
CA PHE A 98 -5.70 4.08 18.87
C PHE A 98 -6.95 3.30 18.46
N ASP A 99 -8.06 3.57 19.16
CA ASP A 99 -9.39 3.02 18.88
C ASP A 99 -10.06 3.76 17.73
N ALA A 100 -9.99 3.19 16.52
CA ALA A 100 -10.55 3.82 15.33
C ALA A 100 -12.07 3.76 15.29
N LEU A 101 -12.69 2.72 15.86
CA LEU A 101 -14.16 2.60 15.90
C LEU A 101 -14.82 3.66 16.80
N ARG A 102 -14.10 4.18 17.80
CA ARG A 102 -14.62 5.26 18.65
C ARG A 102 -14.18 6.65 18.24
N ARG A 103 -12.99 6.80 17.66
CA ARG A 103 -12.36 8.12 17.46
C ARG A 103 -12.36 8.62 16.01
N CYS A 104 -12.51 7.75 15.01
CA CYS A 104 -12.58 8.18 13.60
C CYS A 104 -13.96 8.73 13.22
N THR A 105 -14.12 9.20 11.98
CA THR A 105 -15.39 9.65 11.41
C THR A 105 -16.40 8.49 11.26
N PRO A 106 -17.72 8.74 11.23
CA PRO A 106 -18.73 7.71 11.06
C PRO A 106 -18.51 6.82 9.83
N GLU A 107 -18.15 7.43 8.69
CA GLU A 107 -17.86 6.69 7.45
C GLU A 107 -16.68 5.73 7.64
N MET A 108 -15.61 6.16 8.30
CA MET A 108 -14.46 5.30 8.55
C MET A 108 -14.81 4.13 9.49
N ARG A 109 -15.65 4.38 10.49
CA ARG A 109 -16.13 3.33 11.41
C ARG A 109 -16.95 2.29 10.67
N GLU A 110 -17.80 2.72 9.74
CA GLU A 110 -18.59 1.82 8.90
C GLU A 110 -17.67 0.92 8.05
N ARG A 111 -16.65 1.50 7.41
CA ARG A 111 -15.69 0.73 6.60
C ARG A 111 -14.89 -0.28 7.43
N ILE A 112 -14.36 0.13 8.58
CA ILE A 112 -13.63 -0.76 9.48
C ILE A 112 -14.58 -1.84 10.05
N GLY A 113 -15.80 -1.46 10.42
CA GLY A 113 -16.82 -2.37 10.93
C GLY A 113 -17.24 -3.44 9.92
N ALA A 114 -17.41 -3.07 8.65
CA ALA A 114 -17.69 -4.03 7.57
C ALA A 114 -16.54 -5.04 7.43
N ALA A 115 -15.29 -4.56 7.43
CA ALA A 115 -14.12 -5.43 7.39
C ALA A 115 -14.06 -6.36 8.60
N LEU A 116 -14.37 -5.88 9.80
CA LEU A 116 -14.44 -6.72 11.01
C LEU A 116 -15.57 -7.76 10.96
N ALA A 117 -16.66 -7.48 10.25
CA ALA A 117 -17.72 -8.46 9.99
C ALA A 117 -17.32 -9.53 8.95
N GLY A 118 -16.14 -9.40 8.33
CA GLY A 118 -15.64 -10.35 7.34
C GLY A 118 -15.84 -9.89 5.89
N GLU A 119 -16.28 -8.65 5.67
CA GLU A 119 -16.54 -8.07 4.35
C GLU A 119 -15.50 -7.00 3.99
N PRO A 120 -14.65 -7.20 2.96
CA PRO A 120 -13.70 -6.19 2.54
C PRO A 120 -14.38 -4.87 2.19
N SER A 121 -13.75 -3.75 2.55
CA SER A 121 -14.30 -2.42 2.29
C SER A 121 -13.22 -1.46 1.80
N VAL A 122 -13.64 -0.43 1.07
CA VAL A 122 -12.75 0.60 0.52
C VAL A 122 -13.32 1.97 0.84
N TYR A 123 -12.40 2.90 1.10
CA TYR A 123 -12.66 4.32 1.25
C TYR A 123 -11.77 5.08 0.26
N GLU A 124 -12.34 6.05 -0.44
CA GLU A 124 -11.58 7.04 -1.22
C GLU A 124 -12.20 8.41 -1.01
N GLY A 125 -11.45 9.34 -0.44
CA GLY A 125 -11.96 10.66 -0.09
C GLY A 125 -10.96 11.53 0.64
N GLU A 126 -11.41 12.74 0.98
CA GLU A 126 -10.62 13.65 1.82
C GLU A 126 -10.69 13.19 3.27
N PHE A 127 -9.51 12.99 3.86
CA PHE A 127 -9.37 12.47 5.20
C PHE A 127 -8.48 13.39 6.04
N THR A 128 -8.89 13.63 7.29
CA THR A 128 -8.08 14.32 8.29
C THR A 128 -7.69 13.35 9.38
N SER A 129 -6.39 13.13 9.53
CA SER A 129 -5.82 12.28 10.56
C SER A 129 -6.14 12.83 11.95
N VAL A 130 -6.82 12.04 12.78
CA VAL A 130 -7.14 12.42 14.17
C VAL A 130 -5.90 12.41 15.06
N THR A 131 -4.90 11.59 14.73
CA THR A 131 -3.66 11.44 15.51
C THR A 131 -2.58 12.44 15.10
N GLY A 132 -2.51 12.78 13.82
CA GLY A 132 -1.47 13.67 13.27
C GLY A 132 -1.97 15.03 12.74
N GLY A 133 -3.29 15.24 12.63
CA GLY A 133 -3.89 16.50 12.17
C GLY A 133 -3.74 16.79 10.67
N ARG A 134 -3.06 15.93 9.91
CA ARG A 134 -2.83 16.09 8.47
C ARG A 134 -4.11 15.82 7.66
N THR A 135 -4.45 16.71 6.74
CA THR A 135 -5.54 16.54 5.76
C THR A 135 -4.99 16.22 4.38
N PHE A 136 -5.52 15.18 3.73
CA PHE A 136 -5.06 14.70 2.43
C PHE A 136 -6.15 13.86 1.73
N PHE A 137 -6.00 13.59 0.43
CA PHE A 137 -6.85 12.61 -0.26
C PHE A 137 -6.32 11.21 0.03
N MET A 138 -7.11 10.40 0.69
CA MET A 138 -6.77 9.05 1.09
C MET A 138 -7.54 8.04 0.26
N ARG A 139 -6.85 7.01 -0.21
CA ARG A 139 -7.46 5.74 -0.61
C ARG A 139 -7.06 4.67 0.39
N ALA A 140 -8.03 4.07 1.06
CA ALA A 140 -7.81 3.04 2.05
C ALA A 140 -8.62 1.78 1.71
N ALA A 141 -7.99 0.61 1.78
CA ALA A 141 -8.65 -0.68 1.68
C ALA A 141 -8.53 -1.41 3.02
N PHE A 142 -9.65 -1.88 3.55
CA PHE A 142 -9.75 -2.62 4.79
C PHE A 142 -10.09 -4.06 4.48
N ASN A 143 -9.14 -4.96 4.73
CA ASN A 143 -9.29 -6.38 4.43
C ASN A 143 -9.34 -7.19 5.73
N PRO A 144 -10.37 -8.02 5.95
CA PRO A 144 -10.39 -8.95 7.08
C PRO A 144 -9.23 -9.94 7.02
N LEU A 145 -8.74 -10.37 8.18
CA LEU A 145 -7.83 -11.51 8.27
C LEU A 145 -8.54 -12.84 7.93
N GLU A 146 -9.85 -12.93 8.20
CA GLU A 146 -10.69 -14.07 7.86
C GLU A 146 -11.97 -13.61 7.16
N SER A 147 -12.21 -14.09 5.94
CA SER A 147 -13.38 -13.70 5.14
C SER A 147 -14.63 -14.51 5.48
N GLY A 148 -15.82 -13.89 5.31
CA GLY A 148 -17.12 -14.57 5.41
C GLY A 148 -17.56 -14.92 6.84
N ARG A 149 -16.83 -14.43 7.84
CA ARG A 149 -17.14 -14.54 9.27
C ARG A 149 -16.56 -13.34 10.01
N PRO A 150 -17.03 -13.04 11.24
CA PRO A 150 -16.38 -12.05 12.09
C PRO A 150 -14.88 -12.34 12.20
N SER A 151 -14.07 -11.35 11.83
CA SER A 151 -12.62 -11.49 11.72
C SER A 151 -11.93 -11.15 13.04
N SER A 152 -10.81 -11.80 13.31
CA SER A 152 -9.97 -11.54 14.48
C SER A 152 -9.19 -10.22 14.39
N GLY A 153 -9.21 -9.58 13.22
CA GLY A 153 -8.60 -8.28 12.97
C GLY A 153 -8.70 -7.86 11.51
N VAL A 154 -8.18 -6.69 11.20
CA VAL A 154 -8.23 -6.10 9.85
C VAL A 154 -6.84 -5.61 9.46
N ILE A 155 -6.48 -5.81 8.19
CA ILE A 155 -5.33 -5.14 7.57
C ILE A 155 -5.86 -3.96 6.75
N ALA A 156 -5.46 -2.76 7.15
CA ALA A 156 -5.66 -1.56 6.36
C ALA A 156 -4.45 -1.33 5.47
N THR A 157 -4.70 -1.09 4.19
CA THR A 157 -3.74 -0.56 3.23
C THR A 157 -4.15 0.85 2.89
N VAL A 158 -3.24 1.81 3.05
CA VAL A 158 -3.51 3.24 2.90
C VAL A 158 -2.54 3.86 1.91
N GLU A 159 -3.09 4.61 0.96
CA GLU A 159 -2.39 5.35 -0.07
C GLU A 159 -2.78 6.84 0.05
N ASP A 160 -1.78 7.72 0.05
CA ASP A 160 -2.00 9.15 -0.14
C ASP A 160 -2.04 9.43 -1.65
N ILE A 161 -3.22 9.79 -2.14
CA ILE A 161 -3.49 10.04 -3.55
C ILE A 161 -3.65 11.53 -3.85
N THR A 162 -3.19 12.41 -2.94
CA THR A 162 -3.32 13.86 -3.08
C THR A 162 -2.62 14.36 -4.34
N GLU A 163 -1.37 13.96 -4.57
CA GLU A 163 -0.62 14.35 -5.77
C GLU A 163 -1.35 13.93 -7.04
N ARG A 164 -1.82 12.67 -7.10
CA ARG A 164 -2.59 12.15 -8.22
C ARG A 164 -3.88 12.95 -8.47
N LYS A 165 -4.66 13.23 -7.42
CA LYS A 165 -5.91 14.01 -7.53
C LYS A 165 -5.66 15.46 -7.94
N THR A 166 -4.56 16.07 -7.50
CA THR A 166 -4.17 17.42 -7.93
C THR A 166 -3.84 17.44 -9.43
N ILE A 167 -3.00 16.51 -9.89
CA ILE A 167 -2.66 16.37 -11.32
C ILE A 167 -3.91 16.10 -12.17
N GLU A 168 -4.79 15.20 -11.73
CA GLU A 168 -6.05 14.91 -12.43
C GLU A 168 -6.95 16.14 -12.57
N ARG A 169 -7.00 17.00 -11.53
CA ARG A 169 -7.77 18.25 -11.54
C ARG A 169 -7.16 19.29 -12.48
N GLU A 170 -5.84 19.43 -12.46
CA GLU A 170 -5.12 20.34 -13.36
C GLU A 170 -5.30 19.95 -14.83
N VAL A 171 -5.14 18.66 -15.14
CA VAL A 171 -5.37 18.13 -16.50
C VAL A 171 -6.80 18.40 -16.94
N ARG A 172 -7.79 18.18 -16.07
CA ARG A 172 -9.21 18.43 -16.38
C ARG A 172 -9.47 19.91 -16.65
N ALA A 173 -8.96 20.80 -15.81
CA ALA A 173 -9.12 22.25 -15.99
C ALA A 173 -8.50 22.72 -17.32
N ASN A 174 -7.31 22.22 -17.66
CA ASN A 174 -6.65 22.55 -18.93
C ASN A 174 -7.43 22.05 -20.15
N LEU A 175 -8.04 20.86 -20.08
CA LEU A 175 -8.89 20.34 -21.16
C LEU A 175 -10.14 21.21 -21.36
N GLU A 176 -10.81 21.59 -20.27
CA GLU A 176 -11.99 22.46 -20.33
C GLU A 176 -11.65 23.85 -20.92
N GLU A 177 -10.49 24.39 -20.59
CA GLU A 177 -10.01 25.66 -21.16
C GLU A 177 -9.70 25.52 -22.67
N LEU A 178 -9.01 24.44 -23.06
CA LEU A 178 -8.68 24.18 -24.46
C LEU A 178 -9.95 23.98 -25.31
N GLU A 179 -10.94 23.24 -24.79
CA GLU A 179 -12.24 23.06 -25.45
C GLU A 179 -12.98 24.38 -25.63
N ARG A 180 -12.96 25.26 -24.62
CA ARG A 180 -13.54 26.61 -24.71
C ARG A 180 -12.84 27.43 -25.79
N PHE A 181 -11.50 27.43 -25.82
CA PHE A 181 -10.73 28.17 -26.82
C PHE A 181 -10.99 27.64 -28.23
N SER A 182 -10.97 26.32 -28.41
CA SER A 182 -11.28 25.66 -29.68
C SER A 182 -12.66 26.08 -30.22
N ARG A 183 -13.70 26.04 -29.37
CA ARG A 183 -15.06 26.46 -29.76
C ARG A 183 -15.13 27.93 -30.21
N LEU A 184 -14.40 28.82 -29.53
CA LEU A 184 -14.33 30.24 -29.90
C LEU A 184 -13.60 30.46 -31.23
N VAL A 185 -12.50 29.74 -31.47
CA VAL A 185 -11.74 29.84 -32.72
C VAL A 185 -12.57 29.35 -33.90
N VAL A 186 -13.18 28.17 -33.79
CA VAL A 186 -14.06 27.62 -34.83
C VAL A 186 -15.22 28.58 -35.12
N GLY A 187 -15.91 29.07 -34.08
CA GLY A 187 -17.00 30.03 -34.28
C GLY A 187 -16.54 31.35 -34.91
N ARG A 188 -15.31 31.79 -34.67
CA ARG A 188 -14.73 32.98 -35.32
C ARG A 188 -14.45 32.70 -36.81
N GLU A 189 -13.93 31.53 -37.14
CA GLU A 189 -13.66 31.13 -38.52
C GLU A 189 -14.95 30.99 -39.34
N GLU A 190 -15.98 30.36 -38.78
CA GLU A 190 -17.31 30.25 -39.39
C GLU A 190 -17.92 31.63 -39.67
N ARG A 191 -17.89 32.53 -38.67
CA ARG A 191 -18.39 33.90 -38.84
C ARG A 191 -17.60 34.67 -39.90
N MET A 192 -16.27 34.52 -39.92
CA MET A 192 -15.42 35.14 -40.93
C MET A 192 -15.74 34.63 -42.34
N MET A 193 -15.98 33.34 -42.49
CA MET A 193 -16.36 32.73 -43.77
C MET A 193 -17.72 33.26 -44.25
N GLN A 194 -18.69 33.35 -43.34
CA GLN A 194 -20.01 33.92 -43.63
C GLN A 194 -19.92 35.38 -44.06
N LEU A 195 -19.17 36.22 -43.33
CA LEU A 195 -18.96 37.63 -43.72
C LEU A 195 -18.29 37.77 -45.08
N LYS A 196 -17.28 36.94 -45.39
CA LYS A 196 -16.63 36.96 -46.71
C LYS A 196 -17.63 36.63 -47.83
N LYS A 197 -18.55 35.70 -47.59
CA LYS A 197 -19.63 35.36 -48.51
C LYS A 197 -20.60 36.52 -48.71
N GLU A 198 -21.08 37.13 -47.63
CA GLU A 198 -21.98 38.30 -47.68
C GLU A 198 -21.35 39.49 -48.42
N VAL A 199 -20.06 39.76 -48.20
CA VAL A 199 -19.35 40.83 -48.91
C VAL A 199 -19.22 40.53 -50.41
N ASN A 200 -18.90 39.29 -50.78
CA ASN A 200 -18.85 38.91 -52.19
C ASN A 200 -20.22 39.02 -52.86
N ASP A 201 -21.28 38.53 -52.22
CA ASP A 201 -22.66 38.59 -52.73
C ASP A 201 -23.09 40.05 -52.97
N PHE A 202 -22.70 40.97 -52.06
CA PHE A 202 -22.97 42.39 -52.20
C PHE A 202 -22.20 43.05 -53.36
N LEU A 203 -20.92 42.71 -53.55
CA LEU A 203 -20.10 43.22 -54.66
C LEU A 203 -20.66 42.78 -56.02
N VAL A 204 -21.02 41.48 -56.13
CA VAL A 204 -21.62 40.94 -57.35
C VAL A 204 -22.95 41.63 -57.68
N ALA A 205 -23.77 41.94 -56.68
CA ALA A 205 -25.02 42.68 -56.87
C ALA A 205 -24.82 44.12 -57.37
N LEU A 206 -23.67 44.74 -57.08
CA LEU A 206 -23.27 46.06 -57.59
C LEU A 206 -22.61 46.01 -58.97
N GLY A 207 -22.35 44.80 -59.51
CA GLY A 207 -21.67 44.59 -60.80
C GLY A 207 -20.15 44.52 -60.71
N ASP A 208 -19.59 44.45 -59.50
CA ASP A 208 -18.15 44.31 -59.25
C ASP A 208 -17.74 42.83 -59.11
N ASP A 209 -16.46 42.54 -59.35
CA ASP A 209 -15.88 41.21 -59.15
C ASP A 209 -15.79 40.85 -57.64
N PRO A 210 -15.94 39.54 -57.28
CA PRO A 210 -15.81 39.10 -55.90
C PRO A 210 -14.40 39.35 -55.34
N LYS A 211 -14.34 39.93 -54.14
CA LYS A 211 -13.09 40.34 -53.49
C LYS A 211 -12.37 39.20 -52.78
N TYR A 212 -13.09 38.22 -52.24
CA TYR A 212 -12.52 37.14 -51.44
C TYR A 212 -12.66 35.78 -52.13
N LYS A 213 -11.60 34.97 -52.14
CA LYS A 213 -11.71 33.55 -52.48
C LYS A 213 -12.19 32.77 -51.25
N ILE A 214 -13.30 32.06 -51.40
CA ILE A 214 -13.87 31.20 -50.36
C ILE A 214 -13.48 29.77 -50.74
N VAL A 215 -12.71 29.11 -49.88
CA VAL A 215 -12.37 27.69 -50.03
C VAL A 215 -13.37 26.93 -49.17
N GLU A 216 -14.07 25.95 -49.76
CA GLU A 216 -14.99 25.05 -49.04
C GLU A 216 -14.26 24.19 -48.01
#